data_AF-A0A1B6NX21-F1
#
_entry.id   AF-A0A1B6NX21-F1
#
_cell.length_a   1.000
_cell.length_b   1.000
_cell.length_c   1.000
_cell.angle_alpha   90.00
_cell.angle_beta   90.00
_cell.angle_gamma   90.00
#
_symmetry.space_group_name_H-M   'P 1'
#
loop_
_entity.id
_entity.type
_entity.pdbx_description
1 polymer ?
#
loop_
_entity_poly.entity_id
_entity_poly.type
_entity_poly.pdbx_seq_one_letter_code
_entity_poly.pdbx_strand_id
1 'polypeptide(L)'
;MTALHGKLIQQHYWQSRVSIAFPRLRSCEGNNTGGNALTNSKLPNERDLLQLICAHRLFNPQAELSLSTRESAAFRDGVMPLGITSMSAASQTQPGGYSEPSQALNQFDIDDSRSVPEVVNAIARKGLEPVWKDWMPFEARA
;
A
#
# COMPACT_ATOMS: atom_id res chain seq x y z
N MET A 1 -13.34 3.55 -12.99
CA MET A 1 -12.43 3.33 -14.13
C MET A 1 -11.41 2.22 -13.86
N THR A 2 -10.60 2.29 -12.80
CA THR A 2 -9.55 1.28 -12.50
C THR A 2 -10.07 -0.15 -12.40
N ALA A 3 -11.18 -0.39 -11.69
CA ALA A 3 -11.74 -1.73 -11.53
C ALA A 3 -12.20 -2.35 -12.87
N LEU A 4 -12.86 -1.56 -13.71
CA LEU A 4 -13.28 -1.97 -15.06
C LEU A 4 -12.08 -2.23 -15.96
N HIS A 5 -11.02 -1.42 -15.86
CA HIS A 5 -9.79 -1.64 -16.62
C HIS A 5 -9.10 -2.94 -16.20
N GLY A 6 -9.00 -3.22 -14.90
CA GLY A 6 -8.50 -4.50 -14.39
C GLY A 6 -9.30 -5.69 -14.93
N LYS A 7 -10.64 -5.58 -14.94
CA LYS A 7 -11.52 -6.60 -15.53
C LYS A 7 -11.27 -6.78 -17.03
N LEU A 8 -11.10 -5.70 -17.79
CA LEU A 8 -10.81 -5.75 -19.22
C LEU A 8 -9.49 -6.50 -19.48
N ILE A 9 -8.44 -6.21 -18.70
CA ILE A 9 -7.16 -6.91 -18.82
C ILE A 9 -7.35 -8.40 -18.55
N GLN A 10 -8.06 -8.78 -17.49
CA GLN A 10 -8.29 -10.20 -17.17
C GLN A 10 -9.13 -10.92 -18.24
N GLN A 11 -10.02 -10.21 -18.93
CA GLN A 11 -10.83 -10.78 -20.02
C GLN A 11 -10.01 -11.04 -21.29
N HIS A 12 -9.04 -10.18 -21.62
CA HIS A 12 -8.22 -10.31 -22.83
C HIS A 12 -6.92 -11.08 -22.58
N TYR A 13 -6.36 -10.97 -21.39
CA TYR A 13 -5.10 -11.56 -20.95
C TYR A 13 -5.32 -12.36 -19.66
N TRP A 14 -5.93 -13.54 -19.81
CA TRP A 14 -6.39 -14.36 -18.69
C TRP A 14 -5.26 -14.89 -17.78
N GLN A 15 -4.02 -14.92 -18.26
CA GLN A 15 -2.83 -15.33 -17.47
C GLN A 15 -2.19 -14.16 -16.69
N SER A 16 -2.78 -12.97 -16.74
CA SER A 16 -2.26 -11.80 -16.01
C SER A 16 -2.80 -11.72 -14.58
N ARG A 17 -1.91 -11.39 -13.65
CA ARG A 17 -2.28 -11.00 -12.29
C ARG A 17 -2.49 -9.50 -12.22
N VAL A 18 -3.61 -9.07 -11.65
CA VAL A 18 -3.92 -7.65 -11.47
C VAL A 18 -3.66 -7.26 -10.01
N SER A 19 -2.85 -6.22 -9.82
CA SER A 19 -2.63 -5.56 -8.52
C SER A 19 -3.07 -4.10 -8.60
N ILE A 20 -3.74 -3.63 -7.56
CA ILE A 20 -4.26 -2.27 -7.45
C ILE A 20 -3.68 -1.65 -6.18
N ALA A 21 -2.99 -0.52 -6.35
CA ALA A 21 -2.46 0.29 -5.27
C ALA A 21 -3.37 1.49 -5.01
N PHE A 22 -3.39 1.96 -3.75
CA PHE A 22 -4.17 3.14 -3.35
C PHE A 22 -3.28 4.28 -2.81
N PRO A 23 -2.33 4.81 -3.60
CA PRO A 23 -1.46 5.89 -3.14
C PRO A 23 -2.25 7.19 -3.01
N ARG A 24 -2.43 7.70 -1.78
CA ARG A 24 -2.88 9.08 -1.57
C ARG A 24 -1.78 10.07 -1.93
N LEU A 25 -2.18 11.27 -2.34
CA LEU A 25 -1.26 12.38 -2.56
C LEU A 25 -0.65 12.78 -1.21
N ARG A 26 0.67 12.93 -1.20
CA ARG A 26 1.47 13.38 -0.06
C ARG A 26 2.40 14.48 -0.53
N SER A 27 2.93 15.25 0.42
CA SER A 27 3.96 16.24 0.13
C SER A 27 5.20 15.56 -0.45
N CYS A 28 5.89 16.30 -1.31
CA CYS A 28 7.17 15.91 -1.89
C CYS A 28 8.10 17.12 -1.87
N GLU A 29 9.40 16.84 -1.70
CA GLU A 29 10.45 17.87 -1.72
C GLU A 29 10.52 18.53 -3.11
N GLY A 30 10.47 19.86 -3.17
CA GLY A 30 10.46 20.64 -4.41
C GLY A 30 9.09 21.24 -4.80
N ASN A 31 8.00 20.83 -4.15
CA ASN A 31 6.68 21.45 -4.32
C ASN A 31 6.33 22.41 -3.16
N ASN A 32 7.32 23.15 -2.66
CA ASN A 32 7.16 24.09 -1.54
C ASN A 32 6.51 25.43 -1.97
N THR A 33 6.40 25.67 -3.28
CA THR A 33 5.84 26.91 -3.87
C THR A 33 4.75 26.58 -4.89
N GLY A 34 3.50 26.51 -4.44
CA GLY A 34 2.34 26.80 -5.30
C GLY A 34 1.39 25.66 -5.69
N GLY A 35 1.76 24.39 -5.52
CA GLY A 35 0.86 23.26 -5.75
C GLY A 35 0.23 22.77 -4.45
N ASN A 36 -0.69 23.54 -3.88
CA ASN A 36 -1.22 23.33 -2.53
C ASN A 36 -2.17 22.11 -2.46
N ALA A 37 -1.62 20.90 -2.63
CA ALA A 37 -2.34 19.64 -2.54
C ALA A 37 -2.98 19.49 -1.15
N LEU A 38 -2.36 20.05 -0.10
CA LEU A 38 -2.84 19.99 1.28
C LEU A 38 -3.91 21.05 1.64
N THR A 39 -4.05 22.17 0.89
CA THR A 39 -5.20 23.08 1.06
C THR A 39 -6.35 22.81 0.10
N ASN A 40 -6.20 21.84 -0.81
CA ASN A 40 -7.32 21.33 -1.56
C ASN A 40 -8.24 20.55 -0.61
N SER A 41 -9.36 21.20 -0.25
CA SER A 41 -10.46 20.67 0.59
C SER A 41 -11.13 19.38 0.06
N LYS A 42 -10.56 18.70 -0.94
CA LYS A 42 -11.13 17.53 -1.63
C LYS A 42 -10.17 16.35 -1.72
N LEU A 43 -9.10 16.30 -0.93
CA LEU A 43 -8.33 15.06 -0.81
C LEU A 43 -9.17 14.00 -0.09
N PRO A 44 -9.13 12.73 -0.56
CA PRO A 44 -9.87 11.65 0.06
C PRO A 44 -9.38 11.41 1.49
N ASN A 45 -10.33 11.41 2.43
CA ASN A 45 -10.05 11.11 3.82
C ASN A 45 -9.88 9.58 4.02
N GLU A 46 -9.56 9.15 5.25
CA GLU A 46 -9.37 7.72 5.55
C GLU A 46 -10.65 6.89 5.37
N ARG A 47 -11.83 7.48 5.58
CA ARG A 47 -13.12 6.79 5.36
C ARG A 47 -13.37 6.56 3.87
N ASP A 48 -13.06 7.55 3.05
CA ASP A 48 -13.18 7.44 1.59
C ASP A 48 -12.21 6.38 1.05
N LEU A 49 -10.98 6.36 1.56
CA LEU A 49 -9.99 5.34 1.20
C LEU A 49 -10.44 3.94 1.64
N LEU A 50 -10.95 3.82 2.87
CA LEU A 50 -11.49 2.56 3.38
C LEU A 50 -12.66 2.06 2.51
N GLN A 51 -13.60 2.95 2.19
CA GLN A 51 -14.72 2.63 1.31
C GLN A 51 -14.23 2.14 -0.06
N LEU A 52 -13.23 2.80 -0.64
CA LEU A 52 -12.65 2.42 -1.92
C LEU A 52 -11.99 1.04 -1.87
N ILE A 53 -11.23 0.74 -0.81
CA ILE A 53 -10.60 -0.56 -0.59
C ILE A 53 -11.66 -1.66 -0.50
N CYS A 54 -12.70 -1.46 0.32
CA CYS A 54 -13.80 -2.40 0.45
C CYS A 54 -14.55 -2.60 -0.87
N ALA A 55 -14.84 -1.52 -1.61
CA ALA A 55 -15.50 -1.59 -2.91
C ALA A 55 -14.66 -2.41 -3.92
N HIS A 56 -13.35 -2.21 -3.96
CA HIS A 56 -12.45 -2.99 -4.82
C HIS A 56 -12.36 -4.46 -4.40
N ARG A 57 -12.31 -4.74 -3.10
CA ARG A 57 -12.28 -6.12 -2.57
C ARG A 57 -13.57 -6.88 -2.88
N LEU A 58 -14.73 -6.21 -2.80
CA LEU A 58 -16.02 -6.80 -3.19
C LEU A 58 -16.14 -6.99 -4.70
N PHE A 59 -15.63 -6.04 -5.49
CA PHE A 59 -15.71 -6.10 -6.95
C PHE A 59 -14.81 -7.18 -7.57
N ASN A 60 -13.58 -7.32 -7.07
CA ASN A 60 -12.63 -8.33 -7.54
C ASN A 60 -11.89 -8.96 -6.36
N PRO A 61 -12.42 -10.06 -5.79
CA PRO A 61 -11.82 -10.74 -4.65
C PRO A 61 -10.43 -11.33 -4.93
N GLN A 62 -10.08 -11.56 -6.19
CA GLN A 62 -8.80 -12.14 -6.60
C GLN A 62 -7.72 -11.08 -6.86
N ALA A 63 -8.10 -9.81 -6.98
CA ALA A 63 -7.13 -8.74 -7.17
C ALA A 63 -6.26 -8.60 -5.92
N GLU A 64 -4.97 -8.41 -6.14
CA GLU A 64 -4.07 -7.99 -5.09
C GLU A 64 -4.33 -6.52 -4.78
N LEU A 65 -4.50 -6.19 -3.51
CA LEU A 65 -4.67 -4.82 -3.06
C LEU A 65 -3.47 -4.45 -2.21
N SER A 66 -2.73 -3.43 -2.65
CA SER A 66 -1.49 -3.01 -2.01
C SER A 66 -1.63 -1.68 -1.27
N LEU A 67 -1.04 -1.61 -0.07
CA LEU A 67 -1.00 -0.42 0.76
C LEU A 67 0.45 -0.05 1.14
N SER A 68 0.83 1.19 0.86
CA SER A 68 2.19 1.69 1.11
C SER A 68 2.34 2.32 2.49
N THR A 69 3.60 2.57 2.90
CA THR A 69 3.98 3.36 4.10
C THR A 69 3.58 4.84 4.04
N ARG A 70 2.92 5.29 2.96
CA ARG A 70 2.26 6.61 2.91
C ARG A 70 1.08 6.73 3.87
N GLU A 71 0.59 5.63 4.39
CA GLU A 71 -0.56 5.55 5.28
C GLU A 71 -0.10 5.30 6.72
N SER A 72 -0.78 5.91 7.68
CA SER A 72 -0.42 5.83 9.09
C SER A 72 -0.50 4.40 9.62
N ALA A 73 0.33 4.08 10.62
CA ALA A 73 0.34 2.76 11.25
C ALA A 73 -1.06 2.35 11.78
N ALA A 74 -1.79 3.29 12.37
CA ALA A 74 -3.14 3.05 12.89
C ALA A 74 -4.15 2.69 11.80
N PHE A 75 -4.14 3.42 10.68
CA PHE A 75 -5.01 3.12 9.55
C PHE A 75 -4.66 1.77 8.93
N ARG A 76 -3.36 1.52 8.72
CA ARG A 76 -2.85 0.26 8.17
C ARG A 76 -3.27 -0.95 9.00
N ASP A 77 -3.15 -0.87 10.32
CA ASP A 77 -3.54 -1.94 11.24
C ASP A 77 -5.06 -2.19 11.27
N GLY A 78 -5.86 -1.15 11.01
CA GLY A 78 -7.31 -1.23 10.91
C GLY A 78 -7.80 -1.84 9.60
N VAL A 79 -7.16 -1.50 8.47
CA VAL A 79 -7.59 -1.94 7.13
C VAL A 79 -7.01 -3.29 6.70
N MET A 80 -5.95 -3.74 7.37
CA MET A 80 -5.31 -5.04 7.14
C MET A 80 -6.31 -6.21 7.00
N PRO A 81 -7.25 -6.45 7.94
CA PRO A 81 -8.18 -7.56 7.85
C PRO A 81 -9.34 -7.32 6.87
N LEU A 82 -9.50 -6.12 6.31
CA LEU A 82 -10.68 -5.72 5.54
C LEU A 82 -10.51 -5.92 4.03
N GLY A 83 -9.28 -6.15 3.56
CA GLY A 83 -9.05 -6.46 2.16
C GLY A 83 -7.67 -6.14 1.62
N ILE A 84 -6.73 -5.61 2.39
CA ILE A 84 -5.35 -5.45 1.91
C ILE A 84 -4.65 -6.82 1.92
N THR A 85 -3.93 -7.13 0.84
CA THR A 85 -3.21 -8.41 0.69
C THR A 85 -1.70 -8.23 0.57
N SER A 86 -1.24 -7.01 0.28
CA SER A 86 0.18 -6.68 0.16
C SER A 86 0.45 -5.34 0.83
N MET A 87 1.56 -5.20 1.54
CA MET A 87 1.95 -3.94 2.15
C MET A 87 3.46 -3.77 2.22
N SER A 88 3.93 -2.54 2.09
CA SER A 88 5.36 -2.24 2.23
C SER A 88 5.74 -2.07 3.71
N ALA A 89 6.97 -2.45 4.08
CA ALA A 89 7.50 -2.26 5.44
C ALA A 89 8.89 -1.61 5.34
N ALA A 90 9.24 -0.78 6.34
CA ALA A 90 10.52 -0.08 6.43
C ALA A 90 10.97 0.59 5.10
N SER A 91 10.04 1.24 4.41
CA SER A 91 10.33 1.80 3.08
C SER A 91 11.26 3.01 3.19
N GLN A 92 12.30 3.06 2.37
CA GLN A 92 13.15 4.23 2.17
C GLN A 92 12.81 4.89 0.84
N THR A 93 12.40 6.15 0.87
CA THR A 93 11.93 6.92 -0.29
C THR A 93 13.02 7.76 -0.95
N GLN A 94 14.25 7.60 -0.48
CA GLN A 94 15.43 8.31 -0.95
C GLN A 94 16.23 7.41 -1.91
N PRO A 95 16.76 7.95 -3.01
CA PRO A 95 17.76 7.25 -3.81
C PRO A 95 18.93 6.79 -2.93
N GLY A 96 19.21 5.48 -2.89
CA GLY A 96 20.29 4.92 -2.07
C GLY A 96 20.00 4.77 -0.58
N GLY A 97 18.80 5.12 -0.10
CA GLY A 97 18.49 5.22 1.34
C GLY A 97 18.57 3.91 2.15
N TYR A 98 18.66 2.75 1.50
CA TYR A 98 18.90 1.46 2.18
C TYR A 98 20.39 1.16 2.43
N SER A 99 21.30 1.81 1.71
CA SER A 99 22.75 1.55 1.78
C SER A 99 23.51 2.70 2.42
N GLU A 100 23.17 3.94 2.05
CA GLU A 100 23.72 5.15 2.64
C GLU A 100 22.56 6.09 2.98
N PRO A 101 22.32 6.42 4.26
CA PRO A 101 21.37 7.46 4.64
C PRO A 101 21.95 8.82 4.21
N SER A 102 21.79 9.13 2.92
CA SER A 102 22.14 10.43 2.38
C SER A 102 20.97 11.39 2.56
N GLN A 103 21.24 12.70 2.69
CA GLN A 103 20.19 13.72 2.61
C GLN A 103 19.74 13.88 1.14
N ALA A 104 19.14 12.84 0.57
CA ALA A 104 18.55 12.89 -0.75
C ALA A 104 17.05 13.20 -0.64
N LEU A 105 16.52 13.87 -1.67
CA LEU A 105 15.13 14.32 -1.70
C LEU A 105 14.19 13.11 -1.66
N ASN A 106 13.23 13.14 -0.72
CA ASN A 106 12.19 12.12 -0.61
C ASN A 106 11.18 12.25 -1.75
N GLN A 107 10.85 11.13 -2.41
CA GLN A 107 9.76 11.11 -3.40
C GLN A 107 8.38 11.41 -2.77
N PHE A 108 8.19 10.99 -1.51
CA PHE A 108 7.01 11.27 -0.71
C PHE A 108 7.32 11.08 0.77
N ASP A 109 6.54 11.72 1.65
CA ASP A 109 6.65 11.53 3.09
C ASP A 109 6.13 10.15 3.53
N ILE A 110 6.90 9.52 4.41
CA ILE A 110 6.54 8.26 5.08
C ILE A 110 5.72 8.58 6.33
N ASP A 111 4.58 7.90 6.49
CA ASP A 111 3.67 8.04 7.63
C ASP A 111 3.81 6.84 8.60
N ASP A 112 4.16 5.67 8.06
CA ASP A 112 4.50 4.49 8.86
C ASP A 112 6.01 4.18 8.81
N SER A 113 6.71 4.59 9.86
CA SER A 113 8.15 4.39 10.05
C SER A 113 8.52 3.09 10.78
N ARG A 114 7.56 2.19 11.02
CA ARG A 114 7.83 0.92 11.71
C ARG A 114 8.83 0.08 10.92
N SER A 115 9.71 -0.57 11.67
CA SER A 115 10.65 -1.56 11.16
C SER A 115 9.92 -2.80 10.63
N VAL A 116 10.63 -3.59 9.84
CA VAL A 116 10.09 -4.84 9.28
C VAL A 116 9.56 -5.79 10.37
N PRO A 117 10.28 -6.08 11.48
CA PRO A 117 9.77 -6.94 12.55
C PRO A 117 8.52 -6.41 13.24
N GLU A 118 8.39 -5.09 13.40
CA GLU A 118 7.21 -4.47 14.01
C GLU A 118 5.96 -4.65 13.14
N VAL A 119 6.09 -4.48 11.82
CA VAL A 119 4.99 -4.70 10.88
C VAL A 119 4.60 -6.18 10.85
N VAL A 120 5.57 -7.10 10.84
CA VAL A 120 5.35 -8.55 10.93
C VAL A 120 4.57 -8.92 12.19
N ASN A 121 4.95 -8.36 13.35
CA ASN A 121 4.26 -8.58 14.61
C ASN A 121 2.84 -7.98 14.60
N ALA A 122 2.64 -6.82 13.97
CA ALA A 122 1.32 -6.21 13.82
C ALA A 122 0.38 -7.10 12.98
N ILE A 123 0.88 -7.67 11.87
CA ILE A 123 0.16 -8.64 11.03
C ILE A 123 -0.23 -9.87 11.88
N ALA A 124 0.73 -10.47 12.58
CA ALA A 124 0.51 -11.67 13.38
C ALA A 124 -0.52 -11.45 14.51
N ARG A 125 -0.51 -10.28 15.17
CA ARG A 125 -1.48 -9.91 16.21
C ARG A 125 -2.92 -9.81 15.69
N LYS A 126 -3.11 -9.62 14.39
CA LYS A 126 -4.43 -9.63 13.74
C LYS A 126 -4.88 -11.02 13.30
N GLY A 127 -4.11 -12.06 13.63
CA GLY A 127 -4.38 -13.44 13.21
C GLY A 127 -4.06 -13.70 11.73
N LEU A 128 -3.26 -12.83 11.11
CA LEU A 128 -2.86 -12.94 9.71
C LEU A 128 -1.43 -13.51 9.62
N GLU A 129 -1.13 -14.17 8.51
CA GLU A 129 0.21 -14.67 8.23
C GLU A 129 1.01 -13.71 7.34
N PRO A 130 2.19 -13.24 7.79
CA PRO A 130 3.11 -12.51 6.94
C PRO A 130 3.78 -13.46 5.94
N VAL A 131 3.59 -13.22 4.65
CA VAL A 131 4.16 -14.00 3.55
C VAL A 131 5.17 -13.14 2.78
N TRP A 132 6.40 -13.64 2.63
CA TRP A 132 7.48 -12.94 1.92
C TRP A 132 7.56 -13.30 0.44
N LYS A 133 7.09 -14.50 0.09
CA LYS A 133 7.15 -15.06 -1.26
C LYS A 133 5.84 -15.77 -1.52
N ASP A 134 5.13 -15.34 -2.55
CA ASP A 134 3.84 -15.89 -2.95
C ASP A 134 3.90 -16.63 -4.29
N TRP A 135 5.10 -16.76 -4.86
CA TRP A 135 5.38 -17.49 -6.09
C TRP A 135 5.96 -18.89 -5.85
N MET A 136 6.24 -19.24 -4.60
CA MET A 136 6.68 -20.58 -4.20
C MET A 136 5.52 -21.31 -3.50
N PRO A 137 5.40 -22.64 -3.65
CA PRO A 137 4.44 -23.42 -2.87
C PRO A 137 4.65 -23.20 -1.38
N PHE A 138 3.56 -23.13 -0.61
CA PHE A 138 3.64 -23.08 0.84
C PHE A 138 4.18 -24.41 1.35
N GLU A 139 5.37 -24.39 1.97
CA GLU A 139 5.88 -25.53 2.72
C GLU A 139 5.15 -25.59 4.06
N ALA A 140 4.62 -26.76 4.41
CA ALA A 140 4.05 -26.96 5.74
C ALA A 140 5.15 -26.77 6.78
N ARG A 141 4.93 -25.86 7.74
CA ARG A 141 5.87 -25.69 8.85
C ARG A 141 5.89 -26.99 9.68
N ALA A 142 7.09 -27.55 9.86
CA ALA A 142 7.35 -28.66 10.77
C ALA A 142 7.16 -28.26 12.24
#